data_AF-A0A1B0AQU4-F1
#
_entry.id   AF-A0A1B0AQU4-F1
#
_cell.length_a   1.000
_cell.length_b   1.000
_cell.length_c   1.000
_cell.angle_alpha   90.00
_cell.angle_beta   90.00
_cell.angle_gamma   90.00
#
_symmetry.space_group_name_H-M   'P 1'
#
loop_
_entity.id
_entity.type
_entity.pdbx_description
1 polymer ?
#
loop_
_entity_poly.entity_id
_entity_poly.type
_entity_poly.pdbx_seq_one_letter_code
_entity_poly.pdbx_strand_id
1 'polypeptide(L)'
;MFIYVQFSHIAFSALDDTSHSVHVYSINGTNLGSKYVSGRVTGLTTASDYLVVADDAGDITMSRLHGLKPVFDIPLHVPVQTVVVTPGNTHILAPLRDGRLAVVAVHLPLGNVKKHSVLNV
;
A
#
# COMPACT_ATOMS: atom_id res chain seq x y z
N MET A 1 2.92 -8.44 -14.13
CA MET A 1 1.58 -8.23 -13.54
C MET A 1 1.58 -8.86 -12.16
N PHE A 2 1.34 -8.08 -11.11
CA PHE A 2 1.17 -8.53 -9.74
C PHE A 2 -0.32 -8.51 -9.38
N ILE A 3 -0.78 -9.53 -8.68
CA ILE A 3 -2.13 -9.62 -8.14
C ILE A 3 -2.04 -9.95 -6.64
N TYR A 4 -2.85 -9.27 -5.85
CA TYR A 4 -3.04 -9.51 -4.44
C TYR A 4 -4.53 -9.67 -4.16
N VAL A 5 -4.88 -10.73 -3.44
CA VAL A 5 -6.26 -11.05 -3.08
C VAL A 5 -6.34 -11.18 -1.56
N GLN A 6 -7.26 -10.44 -0.96
CA GLN A 6 -7.64 -10.57 0.43
C GLN A 6 -9.17 -10.70 0.51
N PHE A 7 -9.69 -11.23 1.62
CA PHE A 7 -11.09 -11.62 1.82
C PHE A 7 -12.16 -10.76 1.13
N SER A 8 -12.05 -9.44 1.10
CA SER A 8 -13.06 -8.54 0.52
C SER A 8 -12.58 -7.70 -0.66
N HIS A 9 -11.30 -7.75 -1.03
CA HIS A 9 -10.70 -6.90 -2.06
C HIS A 9 -9.69 -7.62 -2.93
N ILE A 10 -9.63 -7.20 -4.19
CA ILE A 10 -8.65 -7.62 -5.18
C ILE A 10 -7.86 -6.38 -5.58
N ALA A 11 -6.55 -6.43 -5.48
CA ALA A 11 -5.66 -5.40 -5.99
C ALA A 11 -4.76 -5.99 -7.08
N PHE A 12 -4.57 -5.28 -8.17
CA PHE A 12 -3.65 -5.70 -9.22
C PHE A 12 -2.92 -4.51 -9.83
N SER A 13 -1.70 -4.78 -10.30
CA SER A 13 -0.93 -3.82 -11.08
C SER A 13 -1.28 -3.94 -12.56
N ALA A 14 -1.37 -2.84 -13.28
CA ALA A 14 -1.45 -2.82 -14.72
C ALA A 14 -0.31 -1.99 -15.33
N LEU A 15 -0.08 -2.19 -16.62
CA LEU A 15 0.82 -1.43 -17.46
C LEU A 15 -0.01 -0.97 -18.66
N ASP A 16 -0.17 0.34 -18.82
CA ASP A 16 -0.58 0.94 -20.10
C ASP A 16 0.66 1.31 -20.93
N ASP A 17 0.48 1.89 -22.12
CA ASP A 17 1.53 2.18 -23.11
C ASP A 17 2.84 2.69 -22.49
N THR A 18 2.77 3.56 -21.49
CA THR A 18 3.95 4.16 -20.84
C THR A 18 3.87 4.24 -19.32
N SER A 19 2.74 3.86 -18.71
CA SER A 19 2.47 4.16 -17.31
C SER A 19 2.11 2.91 -16.53
N HIS A 20 2.62 2.85 -15.30
CA HIS A 20 2.30 1.81 -14.35
C HIS A 20 1.16 2.28 -13.45
N SER A 21 0.22 1.39 -13.16
CA SER A 21 -0.92 1.68 -12.31
C SER A 21 -1.23 0.53 -11.36
N VAL A 22 -1.98 0.85 -10.31
CA VAL A 22 -2.64 -0.14 -9.46
C VAL A 22 -4.13 0.14 -9.39
N HIS A 23 -4.90 -0.92 -9.37
CA HIS A 23 -6.35 -0.88 -9.31
C HIS A 23 -6.83 -1.75 -8.16
N VAL A 24 -7.81 -1.26 -7.40
CA VAL A 24 -8.45 -2.02 -6.32
C VAL A 24 -9.92 -2.18 -6.65
N TYR A 25 -10.39 -3.41 -6.53
CA TYR A 25 -11.78 -3.80 -6.71
C TYR A 25 -12.28 -4.51 -5.45
N SER A 26 -13.58 -4.41 -5.18
CA SER A 26 -14.24 -5.35 -4.28
C SER A 26 -14.28 -6.73 -4.94
N ILE A 27 -14.42 -7.79 -4.14
CA ILE A 27 -14.67 -9.14 -4.67
C ILE A 27 -15.95 -9.24 -5.52
N ASN A 28 -16.87 -8.28 -5.39
CA ASN A 28 -18.09 -8.18 -6.19
C ASN A 28 -17.88 -7.41 -7.52
N GLY A 29 -16.64 -7.04 -7.85
CA GLY A 29 -16.30 -6.35 -9.09
C GLY A 29 -16.52 -4.83 -9.08
N THR A 30 -16.77 -4.22 -7.93
CA THR A 30 -16.88 -2.75 -7.81
C THR A 30 -15.49 -2.13 -7.78
N ASN A 31 -15.19 -1.18 -8.67
CA ASN A 31 -13.94 -0.40 -8.59
C ASN A 31 -13.95 0.44 -7.31
N LEU A 32 -12.91 0.30 -6.50
CA LEU A 32 -12.71 1.03 -5.24
C LEU A 32 -11.70 2.16 -5.38
N GLY A 33 -10.85 2.12 -6.41
CA GLY A 33 -9.87 3.16 -6.70
C GLY A 33 -8.84 2.73 -7.72
N SER A 34 -8.19 3.70 -8.35
CA SER A 34 -7.05 3.49 -9.25
C SER A 34 -6.04 4.62 -9.06
N LYS A 35 -4.74 4.32 -9.12
CA LYS A 35 -3.68 5.34 -9.09
C LYS A 35 -2.52 4.91 -9.98
N TYR A 36 -1.79 5.89 -10.50
CA TYR A 36 -0.50 5.67 -11.12
C TYR A 36 0.59 5.46 -10.06
N VAL A 37 1.66 4.79 -10.46
CA VAL A 37 2.85 4.53 -9.63
C VAL A 37 4.11 4.90 -10.42
N SER A 38 5.18 5.22 -9.70
CA SER A 38 6.43 5.75 -10.28
C SER A 38 7.14 4.74 -11.18
N GLY A 39 7.15 3.47 -10.79
CA GLY A 39 7.84 2.40 -11.51
C GLY A 39 7.00 1.15 -11.71
N ARG A 40 7.64 0.11 -12.27
CA ARG A 40 6.98 -1.18 -12.43
C ARG A 40 6.77 -1.77 -11.05
N VAL A 41 5.51 -2.01 -10.69
CA VAL A 41 5.16 -2.68 -9.43
C VAL A 41 5.95 -3.98 -9.29
N THR A 42 6.57 -4.18 -8.12
CA THR A 42 7.34 -5.37 -7.76
C THR A 42 6.73 -6.11 -6.57
N GLY A 43 5.80 -5.50 -5.85
CA GLY A 43 5.06 -6.16 -4.79
C GLY A 43 3.78 -5.42 -4.42
N LEU A 44 2.77 -6.21 -4.05
CA LEU A 44 1.49 -5.74 -3.53
C LEU A 44 1.17 -6.53 -2.26
N THR A 45 0.80 -5.82 -1.20
CA THR A 45 0.30 -6.40 0.04
C THR A 45 -0.65 -5.41 0.70
N THR A 46 -1.27 -5.80 1.80
CA THR A 46 -2.02 -4.89 2.66
C THR A 46 -1.46 -4.85 4.06
N ALA A 47 -1.70 -3.72 4.73
CA ALA A 47 -1.58 -3.59 6.17
C ALA A 47 -2.93 -3.09 6.68
N SER A 48 -3.74 -3.95 7.28
CA SER A 48 -5.14 -3.63 7.65
C SER A 48 -5.96 -3.09 6.45
N ASP A 49 -6.49 -1.87 6.53
CA ASP A 49 -7.34 -1.24 5.49
C ASP A 49 -6.53 -0.44 4.46
N TYR A 50 -5.24 -0.69 4.38
CA TYR A 50 -4.32 0.04 3.53
C TYR A 50 -3.65 -0.89 2.51
N LEU A 51 -3.59 -0.45 1.27
CA LEU A 51 -2.79 -1.05 0.21
C LEU A 51 -1.35 -0.54 0.34
N VAL A 52 -0.40 -1.47 0.36
CA VAL A 52 1.03 -1.20 0.26
C VAL A 52 1.51 -1.64 -1.12
N VAL A 53 2.20 -0.74 -1.81
CA VAL A 53 2.75 -0.96 -3.15
C VAL A 53 4.25 -0.69 -3.12
N ALA A 54 5.03 -1.63 -3.64
CA ALA A 54 6.45 -1.46 -3.90
C ALA A 54 6.72 -1.51 -5.41
N ASP A 55 7.71 -0.74 -5.87
CA ASP A 55 8.12 -0.71 -7.27
C ASP A 55 9.64 -0.81 -7.49
N ASP A 56 10.05 -0.89 -8.76
CA ASP A 56 11.46 -0.95 -9.14
C ASP A 56 12.15 0.40 -9.27
N ALA A 57 11.44 1.52 -9.08
CA ALA A 57 12.04 2.84 -8.89
C ALA A 57 12.59 3.01 -7.46
N GLY A 58 12.14 2.17 -6.53
CA GLY A 58 12.57 2.16 -5.14
C GLY A 58 11.53 2.78 -4.19
N ASP A 59 10.31 2.99 -4.65
CA ASP A 59 9.25 3.60 -3.83
C ASP A 59 8.45 2.53 -3.09
N ILE A 60 8.13 2.82 -1.83
CA ILE A 60 7.11 2.10 -1.06
C ILE A 60 6.00 3.09 -0.69
N THR A 61 4.83 2.90 -1.28
CA THR A 61 3.66 3.73 -1.00
C THR A 61 2.63 2.97 -0.19
N MET A 62 1.96 3.67 0.72
CA MET A 62 0.78 3.16 1.40
C MET A 62 -0.40 4.11 1.18
N SER A 63 -1.54 3.52 0.84
CA SER A 63 -2.78 4.26 0.56
C SER A 63 -3.98 3.51 1.12
N ARG A 64 -5.05 4.22 1.48
CA ARG A 64 -6.30 3.57 1.90
C ARG A 64 -6.83 2.67 0.78
N LEU A 65 -7.37 1.51 1.11
CA LEU A 65 -7.96 0.60 0.09
C LEU A 65 -9.11 1.28 -0.67
N HIS A 66 -9.92 2.08 0.03
CA HIS A 66 -11.01 2.84 -0.59
C HIS A 66 -10.49 4.20 -1.08
N GLY A 67 -10.65 4.44 -2.38
CA GLY A 67 -10.24 5.66 -3.06
C GLY A 67 -8.73 5.83 -3.24
N LEU A 68 -7.90 4.89 -2.76
CA LEU A 68 -6.44 4.96 -2.87
C LEU A 68 -5.83 6.27 -2.35
N LYS A 69 -6.46 6.88 -1.34
CA LYS A 69 -5.94 8.11 -0.72
C LYS A 69 -4.56 7.84 -0.10
N PRO A 70 -3.52 8.60 -0.46
CA PRO A 70 -2.17 8.38 0.05
C PRO A 70 -2.10 8.58 1.57
N VAL A 71 -1.27 7.77 2.22
CA VAL A 71 -0.93 7.85 3.65
C VAL A 71 0.53 8.20 3.83
N PHE A 72 1.41 7.47 3.15
CA PHE A 72 2.82 7.80 3.06
C PHE A 72 3.42 7.36 1.72
N ASP A 73 4.60 7.91 1.45
CA ASP A 73 5.47 7.56 0.34
C ASP A 73 6.92 7.54 0.87
N ILE A 74 7.64 6.44 0.65
CA ILE A 74 9.00 6.23 1.14
C ILE A 74 9.92 5.94 -0.05
N PRO A 75 10.74 6.92 -0.47
CA PRO A 75 11.70 6.73 -1.54
C PRO A 75 12.98 6.10 -0.98
N LEU A 76 13.17 4.80 -1.21
CA LEU A 76 14.38 4.09 -0.77
C LEU A 76 15.56 4.28 -1.75
N HIS A 77 15.29 4.76 -2.97
CA HIS A 77 16.28 4.98 -4.03
C HIS A 77 17.10 3.74 -4.41
N VAL A 78 16.64 2.56 -4.01
CA VAL A 78 17.19 1.25 -4.39
C VAL A 78 15.99 0.40 -4.82
N PRO A 79 16.02 -0.23 -6.00
CA PRO A 79 14.88 -1.00 -6.49
C PRO A 79 14.41 -2.05 -5.47
N VAL A 80 13.12 -2.04 -5.15
CA VAL A 80 12.50 -2.98 -4.22
C VAL A 80 12.16 -4.26 -4.98
N GLN A 81 12.52 -5.42 -4.43
CA GLN A 81 12.28 -6.70 -5.09
C GLN A 81 10.86 -7.22 -4.87
N THR A 82 10.30 -6.97 -3.68
CA THR A 82 8.92 -7.29 -3.29
C THR A 82 8.61 -6.61 -1.95
N VAL A 83 7.41 -6.81 -1.40
CA VAL A 83 7.04 -6.31 -0.09
C VAL A 83 6.15 -7.31 0.66
N VAL A 84 6.38 -7.43 1.96
CA VAL A 84 5.51 -8.20 2.87
C VAL A 84 5.21 -7.39 4.12
N VAL A 85 4.06 -7.65 4.74
CA VAL A 85 3.68 -7.07 6.03
C VAL A 85 3.73 -8.16 7.09
N THR A 86 4.34 -7.84 8.23
CA THR A 86 4.43 -8.77 9.37
C THR A 86 3.04 -9.10 9.93
N PRO A 87 2.83 -10.28 10.52
CA PRO A 87 1.64 -10.55 11.33
C PRO A 87 1.39 -9.43 12.36
N GLY A 88 0.13 -9.01 12.50
CA GLY A 88 -0.25 -7.90 13.37
C GLY A 88 -0.07 -6.49 12.75
N ASN A 89 0.28 -6.39 11.46
CA ASN A 89 0.39 -5.11 10.73
C ASN A 89 1.35 -4.10 11.37
N THR A 90 2.45 -4.56 11.98
CA THR A 90 3.38 -3.68 12.71
C THR A 90 4.53 -3.17 11.85
N HIS A 91 5.00 -3.97 10.89
CA HIS A 91 6.12 -3.62 10.03
C HIS A 91 5.88 -4.05 8.59
N ILE A 92 6.43 -3.26 7.67
CA ILE A 92 6.63 -3.59 6.27
C ILE A 92 8.09 -4.02 6.10
N LEU A 93 8.30 -5.15 5.43
CA LEU A 93 9.62 -5.68 5.10
C LEU A 93 9.79 -5.63 3.59
N ALA A 94 10.85 -5.00 3.12
CA ALA A 94 11.11 -4.78 1.70
C ALA A 94 12.57 -5.15 1.33
N PRO A 95 12.80 -6.34 0.77
CA PRO A 95 14.13 -6.72 0.27
C PRO A 95 14.52 -5.86 -0.93
N LEU A 96 15.74 -5.33 -0.90
CA LEU A 96 16.30 -4.43 -1.89
C LEU A 96 17.28 -5.16 -2.79
N ARG A 97 17.48 -4.67 -4.03
CA ARG A 97 18.41 -5.31 -4.98
C ARG A 97 19.88 -5.29 -4.57
N ASP A 98 20.26 -4.44 -3.63
CA ASP A 98 21.61 -4.38 -3.06
C ASP A 98 21.88 -5.42 -1.96
N GLY A 99 20.92 -6.33 -1.72
CA GLY A 99 21.01 -7.38 -0.72
C GLY A 99 20.60 -6.94 0.69
N ARG A 100 20.16 -5.69 0.88
CA ARG A 100 19.66 -5.20 2.18
C ARG A 100 18.16 -5.43 2.33
N LEU A 101 17.69 -5.32 3.57
CA LEU A 101 16.29 -5.38 3.94
C LEU A 101 15.87 -4.06 4.56
N ALA A 102 14.96 -3.33 3.92
CA ALA A 102 14.30 -2.19 4.55
C ALA A 102 13.20 -2.69 5.49
N VAL A 103 13.16 -2.13 6.70
CA VAL A 103 12.16 -2.44 7.74
C VAL A 103 11.48 -1.13 8.13
N VAL A 104 10.20 -1.01 7.79
CA VAL A 104 9.42 0.22 7.99
C VAL A 104 8.33 -0.05 9.01
N ALA A 105 8.29 0.69 10.10
CA ALA A 105 7.22 0.59 11.08
C ALA A 105 5.90 1.14 10.50
N VAL A 106 4.82 0.40 10.66
CA VAL A 106 3.48 0.82 10.26
C VAL A 106 2.82 1.53 11.44
N HIS A 107 2.85 2.87 11.42
CA HIS A 107 2.04 3.67 12.35
C HIS A 107 0.68 3.93 11.72
N LEU A 108 -0.29 3.09 12.05
CA LEU A 108 -1.67 3.32 11.64
C LEU A 108 -2.17 4.59 12.36
N PRO A 109 -2.79 5.55 11.64
CA PRO A 109 -3.46 6.66 12.28
C PRO A 109 -4.47 6.09 13.28
N LEU A 110 -4.33 6.42 14.57
CA LEU A 110 -5.32 6.08 15.58
C LEU A 110 -6.65 6.68 15.09
N GLY A 111 -7.59 5.81 14.67
CA GLY A 111 -8.90 6.24 14.20
C GLY A 111 -9.52 7.16 15.25
N ASN A 112 -10.06 8.31 14.80
CA ASN A 112 -10.65 9.36 15.62
C ASN A 112 -11.25 8.82 16.92
N VAL A 113 -10.49 8.86 18.01
CA VAL A 113 -11.05 8.74 19.35
C VAL A 113 -11.94 9.97 19.47
N LYS A 114 -13.26 9.79 19.36
CA LYS A 114 -14.21 10.85 19.63
C LYS A 114 -13.95 11.31 21.06
N LYS A 115 -13.16 12.38 21.23
CA LYS A 115 -13.16 13.16 22.46
C LYS A 115 -14.56 13.73 22.56
N HIS A 116 -15.43 13.06 23.31
CA HIS A 116 -16.63 13.68 23.82
C HIS A 116 -16.18 14.84 24.70
N SER A 117 -16.08 16.05 24.15
CA SER A 117 -16.04 17.25 24.96
C SER A 117 -17.45 17.41 25.53
N VAL A 118 -17.63 17.02 26.79
CA VAL A 118 -18.77 17.48 27.57
C VAL A 118 -18.61 18.98 27.71
N LEU A 119 -19.42 19.76 26.99
CA LEU A 119 -19.59 21.17 27.30
C LEU A 119 -20.32 21.21 28.64
N ASN A 120 -19.63 21.67 29.69
CA ASN A 120 -20.32 22.07 30.91
C ASN A 120 -21.24 23.24 30.56
N VAL A 121 -22.52 23.06 30.91
CA VAL A 121 -23.60 24.06 30.85
C VAL A 121 -23.28 25.21 31.80
#